data_AF-A0A651G8R9-F1
#
_entry.id   AF-A0A651G8R9-F1
#
_cell.length_a   1.000
_cell.length_b   1.000
_cell.length_c   1.000
_cell.angle_alpha   90.00
_cell.angle_beta   90.00
_cell.angle_gamma   90.00
#
_symmetry.space_group_name_H-M   'P 1'
#
loop_
_entity.id
_entity.type
_entity.pdbx_description
1 polymer ?
#
loop_
_entity_poly.entity_id
_entity_poly.type
_entity_poly.pdbx_seq_one_letter_code
_entity_poly.pdbx_strand_id
1 'polypeptide(L)'
;MLSITLLVIIAWLALSGSIDQFSRAHTFGQIVQTYIQAFCGILSLAIILTFFIDKKRAKLIHHTWLVSLVLTASISALVWGPPMPIIALVFGIAAFLLAKGILWLMNTSSLRESG
;
A
#
# COMPACT_ATOMS: atom_id res chain seq x y z
N MET A 1 15.85 7.13 5.90
CA MET A 1 15.81 7.45 4.45
C MET A 1 15.29 6.29 3.59
N LEU A 2 15.81 5.07 3.73
CA LEU A 2 15.43 3.90 2.93
C LEU A 2 13.91 3.58 2.95
N SER A 3 13.25 3.75 4.09
CA SER A 3 11.80 3.58 4.25
C SER A 3 10.95 4.59 3.45
N ILE A 4 11.41 5.85 3.37
CA ILE A 4 10.73 6.89 2.58
C ILE A 4 10.87 6.58 1.09
N THR A 5 12.06 6.16 0.65
CA THR A 5 12.28 5.73 -0.74
C THR A 5 11.38 4.56 -1.13
N LEU A 6 11.24 3.55 -0.26
CA LEU A 6 10.32 2.42 -0.44
C LEU A 6 8.86 2.88 -0.56
N LEU A 7 8.41 3.79 0.32
CA LEU A 7 7.05 4.35 0.27
C LEU A 7 6.79 5.14 -1.01
N VAL A 8 7.78 5.92 -1.47
CA VAL A 8 7.67 6.68 -2.73
C VAL A 8 7.61 5.73 -3.93
N ILE A 9 8.43 4.67 -3.95
CA ILE A 9 8.39 3.65 -5.01
C ILE A 9 7.02 2.95 -5.04
N ILE A 10 6.49 2.56 -3.87
CA ILE A 10 5.16 1.93 -3.77
C ILE A 10 4.06 2.89 -4.21
N ALA A 11 4.10 4.16 -3.77
CA ALA A 11 3.15 5.17 -4.18
C ALA A 11 3.19 5.37 -5.69
N TRP A 12 4.39 5.46 -6.27
CA TRP A 12 4.60 5.62 -7.70
C TRP A 12 4.08 4.43 -8.50
N LEU A 13 4.36 3.20 -8.07
CA LEU A 13 3.87 1.98 -8.71
C LEU A 13 2.35 1.89 -8.63
N ALA A 14 1.76 2.19 -7.47
CA ALA A 14 0.31 2.18 -7.29
C ALA A 14 -0.37 3.22 -8.19
N LEU A 15 0.14 4.46 -8.22
CA LEU A 15 -0.37 5.55 -9.06
C LEU A 15 -0.22 5.23 -10.55
N SER A 16 0.98 4.84 -10.99
CA SER A 16 1.25 4.51 -12.40
C SER A 16 0.38 3.35 -12.87
N GLY A 17 0.25 2.31 -12.05
CA GLY A 17 -0.63 1.18 -12.34
C GLY A 17 -2.10 1.57 -12.38
N SER A 18 -2.54 2.50 -11.51
CA SER A 18 -3.93 2.99 -11.54
C SER A 18 -4.23 3.79 -12.82
N ILE A 19 -3.28 4.61 -13.29
CA ILE A 19 -3.41 5.39 -14.53
C ILE A 19 -3.46 4.47 -15.75
N ASP A 20 -2.58 3.47 -15.81
CA ASP A 20 -2.57 2.49 -16.90
C ASP A 20 -3.86 1.63 -16.92
N GLN A 21 -4.34 1.22 -15.74
CA GLN A 21 -5.59 0.48 -15.60
C GLN A 21 -6.82 1.34 -15.90
N PHE A 22 -6.79 2.64 -15.61
CA PHE A 22 -7.92 3.54 -15.90
C PHE A 22 -8.25 3.59 -17.39
N SER A 23 -7.24 3.47 -18.26
CA SER A 23 -7.45 3.43 -19.71
C SER A 23 -7.94 2.07 -20.24
N ARG A 24 -7.83 0.98 -19.44
CA ARG A 24 -8.20 -0.40 -19.83
C ARG A 24 -9.39 -0.96 -19.05
N ALA A 25 -9.85 -0.28 -18.01
CA ALA A 25 -10.92 -0.76 -17.14
C ALA A 25 -12.29 -0.64 -17.82
N HIS A 26 -12.84 -1.77 -18.27
CA HIS A 26 -14.18 -1.84 -18.85
C HIS A 26 -15.19 -2.58 -17.97
N THR A 27 -14.73 -3.28 -16.93
CA THR A 27 -15.59 -4.06 -16.03
C THR A 27 -15.67 -3.43 -14.63
N PHE A 28 -16.80 -3.60 -13.94
CA PHE A 28 -17.04 -3.03 -12.61
C PHE A 28 -15.95 -3.42 -11.59
N GLY A 29 -15.44 -4.66 -11.65
CA GLY A 29 -14.35 -5.12 -10.79
C GLY A 29 -13.03 -4.38 -11.02
N GLN A 30 -12.69 -4.09 -12.28
CA GLN A 30 -11.48 -3.32 -12.63
C GLN A 30 -11.57 -1.87 -12.18
N ILE A 31 -12.75 -1.26 -12.28
CA ILE A 31 -12.98 0.12 -11.80
C ILE A 31 -12.79 0.20 -10.29
N VAL A 32 -13.45 -0.69 -9.52
CA VAL A 32 -13.32 -0.74 -8.06
C VAL A 32 -11.87 -0.93 -7.65
N GLN A 33 -11.13 -1.82 -8.32
CA GLN A 33 -9.72 -2.00 -8.04
C GLN A 33 -8.89 -0.76 -8.34
N THR A 34 -9.13 -0.09 -9.48
CA THR A 34 -8.38 1.13 -9.86
C THR A 34 -8.53 2.20 -8.79
N TYR A 35 -9.73 2.37 -8.24
CA TYR A 35 -9.97 3.28 -7.10
C TYR A 35 -9.23 2.83 -5.83
N ILE A 36 -9.29 1.55 -5.48
CA ILE A 36 -8.59 1.00 -4.31
C ILE A 36 -7.07 1.19 -4.44
N GLN A 37 -6.52 0.97 -5.64
CA GLN A 37 -5.10 1.12 -5.92
C GLN A 37 -4.65 2.59 -5.88
N ALA A 38 -5.45 3.51 -6.44
CA ALA A 38 -5.22 4.94 -6.31
C ALA A 38 -5.28 5.38 -4.84
N PHE A 39 -6.26 4.88 -4.08
CA PHE A 39 -6.38 5.15 -2.65
C PHE A 39 -5.16 4.64 -1.87
N CYS A 40 -4.64 3.46 -2.20
CA CYS A 40 -3.41 2.90 -1.61
C CYS A 40 -2.17 3.75 -1.91
N GLY A 41 -2.07 4.32 -3.12
CA GLY A 41 -1.01 5.28 -3.47
C GLY A 41 -1.08 6.55 -2.63
N ILE A 42 -2.28 7.14 -2.50
CA ILE A 42 -2.52 8.33 -1.66
C ILE A 42 -2.20 8.02 -0.19
N LEU A 43 -2.63 6.87 0.31
CA LEU A 43 -2.37 6.45 1.68
C LEU A 43 -0.87 6.23 1.93
N SER A 44 -0.10 5.78 0.93
CA SER A 44 1.37 5.67 1.02
C SER A 44 2.03 7.04 1.15
N LEU A 45 1.54 8.06 0.44
CA LEU A 45 1.97 9.46 0.63
C LEU A 45 1.53 10.01 1.99
N ALA A 46 0.35 9.63 2.47
CA ALA A 46 -0.13 10.00 3.80
C ALA A 46 0.76 9.45 4.93
N ILE A 47 1.38 8.28 4.74
CA ILE A 47 2.41 7.75 5.67
C ILE A 47 3.62 8.68 5.77
N ILE A 48 4.07 9.23 4.63
CA ILE A 48 5.19 10.17 4.62
C ILE A 48 4.81 11.47 5.34
N LEU A 49 3.58 11.96 5.12
CA LEU A 49 3.05 13.12 5.86
C LEU A 49 2.89 12.85 7.35
N THR A 50 2.72 11.59 7.77
CA THR A 50 2.61 11.27 9.19
C THR A 50 3.92 11.38 9.94
N PHE A 51 5.06 11.51 9.25
CA PHE A 51 6.33 11.89 9.86
C PHE A 51 6.27 13.29 10.50
N PHE A 52 5.38 14.16 10.02
CA PHE A 52 5.17 15.52 10.53
C PHE A 52 3.95 15.63 11.47
N ILE A 53 3.22 14.54 11.71
CA ILE A 53 1.98 14.53 12.51
C ILE A 53 2.19 13.76 13.81
N ASP A 54 1.40 14.11 14.83
CA ASP A 54 1.35 13.47 16.14
C ASP A 54 1.32 11.92 16.12
N LYS A 55 2.14 11.29 16.99
CA LYS A 55 2.39 9.83 17.02
C LYS A 55 1.12 8.98 17.18
N LYS A 56 0.08 9.52 17.81
CA LYS A 56 -1.23 8.83 17.96
C LYS A 56 -1.99 8.72 16.64
N ARG A 57 -1.99 9.77 15.81
CA ARG A 57 -2.64 9.76 14.49
C ARG A 57 -1.84 8.93 13.49
N ALA A 58 -0.51 8.93 13.62
CA ALA A 58 0.38 8.08 12.82
C ALA A 58 0.05 6.59 12.96
N LYS A 59 -0.17 6.09 14.19
CA LYS A 59 -0.55 4.69 14.41
C LYS A 59 -1.84 4.28 13.69
N LEU A 60 -2.84 5.16 13.68
CA LEU A 60 -4.14 4.88 13.05
C LEU A 60 -4.01 4.87 11.53
N ILE A 61 -3.30 5.85 10.96
CA ILE A 61 -3.01 5.93 9.51
C ILE A 61 -2.22 4.71 9.05
N HIS A 62 -1.22 4.26 9.81
CA HIS A 62 -0.46 3.05 9.51
C HIS A 62 -1.33 1.78 9.46
N HIS A 63 -2.27 1.64 10.39
CA HIS A 63 -3.18 0.49 10.40
C HIS A 63 -4.11 0.50 9.18
N THR A 64 -4.72 1.65 8.88
CA THR A 64 -5.60 1.81 7.72
C THR A 64 -4.85 1.60 6.40
N TRP A 65 -3.59 2.05 6.32
CA TRP A 65 -2.71 1.81 5.19
C TRP A 65 -2.42 0.33 4.98
N LEU A 66 -2.04 -0.37 6.04
CA LEU A 66 -1.72 -1.79 5.98
C LEU A 66 -2.92 -2.61 5.51
N VAL A 67 -4.11 -2.34 6.06
CA VAL A 67 -5.36 -3.01 5.65
C VAL A 67 -5.69 -2.70 4.19
N SER A 68 -5.58 -1.42 3.77
CA SER A 68 -5.79 -1.04 2.37
C SER A 68 -4.83 -1.74 1.42
N LEU A 69 -3.54 -1.82 1.76
CA LEU A 69 -2.52 -2.39 0.90
C LEU A 69 -2.70 -3.90 0.72
N VAL A 70 -3.05 -4.61 1.79
CA VAL A 70 -3.36 -6.05 1.75
C VAL A 70 -4.62 -6.33 0.94
N LEU A 71 -5.68 -5.55 1.16
CA LEU A 71 -6.92 -5.68 0.38
C LEU A 71 -6.66 -5.39 -1.09
N THR A 72 -5.91 -4.33 -1.41
CA THR A 72 -5.55 -3.95 -2.77
C THR A 72 -4.82 -5.10 -3.47
N ALA A 73 -3.78 -5.67 -2.83
CA ALA A 73 -3.01 -6.76 -3.42
C ALA A 73 -3.85 -8.03 -3.62
N SER A 74 -4.71 -8.36 -2.66
CA SER A 74 -5.57 -9.55 -2.73
C SER A 74 -6.65 -9.42 -3.80
N ILE A 75 -7.32 -8.27 -3.87
CA ILE A 75 -8.37 -8.00 -4.88
C ILE A 75 -7.74 -7.89 -6.27
N SER A 76 -6.56 -7.26 -6.39
CA SER A 76 -5.84 -7.13 -7.65
C SER A 76 -5.53 -8.47 -8.31
N ALA A 77 -5.04 -9.42 -7.52
CA ALA A 77 -4.77 -10.77 -7.98
C ALA A 77 -6.04 -11.51 -8.44
N LEU A 78 -7.21 -11.20 -7.85
CA LEU A 78 -8.47 -11.83 -8.22
C LEU A 78 -9.08 -11.25 -9.50
N VAL A 79 -8.89 -9.96 -9.74
CA VAL A 79 -9.48 -9.24 -10.89
C VAL A 79 -8.62 -9.38 -12.15
N TRP A 80 -7.29 -9.40 -12.04
CA TRP A 80 -6.38 -9.49 -13.20
C TRP A 80 -5.68 -10.83 -13.33
N GLY A 81 -5.63 -11.64 -12.27
CA GLY A 81 -5.05 -12.97 -12.31
C GLY A 81 -6.09 -14.03 -12.72
N PRO A 82 -5.63 -15.27 -13.00
CA PRO A 82 -6.53 -16.41 -13.08
C PRO A 82 -7.37 -16.49 -11.79
N PRO A 83 -8.66 -16.88 -11.84
CA PRO A 83 -9.55 -16.92 -10.68
C PRO A 83 -9.15 -18.03 -9.70
N MET A 84 -8.01 -17.82 -9.02
CA MET A 84 -7.41 -18.74 -8.08
C MET A 84 -7.24 -18.01 -6.75
N PRO A 85 -8.10 -18.30 -5.74
CA PRO A 85 -8.05 -17.62 -4.44
C PRO A 85 -6.71 -17.80 -3.72
N ILE A 86 -5.95 -18.84 -4.06
CA ILE A 86 -4.60 -19.10 -3.55
C ILE A 86 -3.62 -17.99 -3.97
N ILE A 87 -3.70 -17.52 -5.22
CA ILE A 87 -2.81 -16.46 -5.73
C ILE A 87 -3.10 -15.15 -4.98
N ALA A 88 -4.38 -14.83 -4.78
CA ALA A 88 -4.80 -13.67 -3.99
C ALA A 88 -4.27 -13.72 -2.55
N LEU A 89 -4.30 -14.90 -1.93
CA LEU A 89 -3.80 -15.10 -0.57
C LEU A 89 -2.27 -14.94 -0.49
N VAL A 90 -1.51 -15.47 -1.46
CA VAL A 90 -0.05 -15.29 -1.54
C VAL A 90 0.31 -13.81 -1.71
N PHE A 91 -0.38 -13.09 -2.60
CA PHE A 91 -0.17 -11.66 -2.78
C PHE A 91 -0.53 -10.85 -1.53
N GLY A 92 -1.63 -11.18 -0.85
CA GLY A 92 -2.02 -10.56 0.41
C GLY A 92 -0.98 -10.77 1.52
N ILE A 93 -0.43 -11.99 1.65
CA ILE A 93 0.63 -12.29 2.62
C ILE A 93 1.92 -11.54 2.28
N ALA A 94 2.34 -11.54 1.02
CA ALA A 94 3.53 -10.81 0.58
C ALA A 94 3.40 -9.30 0.86
N ALA A 95 2.23 -8.73 0.55
CA ALA A 95 1.90 -7.34 0.80
C ALA A 95 1.88 -7.01 2.31
N PHE A 96 1.34 -7.90 3.14
CA PHE A 96 1.35 -7.77 4.60
C PHE A 96 2.77 -7.77 5.17
N LEU A 97 3.62 -8.69 4.70
CA LEU A 97 5.02 -8.79 5.12
C LEU A 97 5.82 -7.55 4.72
N LEU A 98 5.62 -7.05 3.50
CA LEU A 98 6.20 -5.80 3.02
C LEU A 98 5.77 -4.61 3.88
N ALA A 99 4.47 -4.48 4.16
CA ALA A 99 3.93 -3.40 4.98
C ALA A 99 4.51 -3.43 6.40
N LYS A 100 4.57 -4.61 7.04
CA LYS A 100 5.21 -4.77 8.36
C LYS A 100 6.70 -4.45 8.31
N GLY A 101 7.40 -4.85 7.26
CA GLY A 101 8.82 -4.54 7.07
C GLY A 101 9.10 -3.04 7.01
N ILE A 102 8.28 -2.31 6.24
CA ILE A 102 8.40 -0.85 6.11
C ILE A 102 8.10 -0.14 7.44
N LEU A 103 7.03 -0.55 8.13
CA LEU A 103 6.68 0.00 9.44
C LEU A 103 7.75 -0.29 10.48
N TRP A 104 8.29 -1.51 10.50
CA TRP A 104 9.38 -1.88 11.38
C TRP A 104 10.62 -1.03 11.12
N LEU A 105 11.00 -0.88 9.85
CA LEU A 105 12.14 -0.06 9.42
C LEU A 105 11.98 1.41 9.85
N MET A 106 10.79 1.99 9.66
CA MET A 106 10.47 3.34 10.15
C MET A 106 10.63 3.47 11.67
N ASN A 107 10.13 2.50 12.43
CA ASN A 107 10.16 2.54 13.89
C ASN A 107 11.60 2.40 14.42
N THR A 108 12.43 1.55 13.80
CA THR A 108 13.87 1.46 14.12
C THR A 108 14.65 2.73 13.77
N SER A 109 14.31 3.41 12.68
CA SER A 109 14.97 4.68 12.34
C SER A 109 14.61 5.81 13.31
N SER A 110 13.35 5.88 13.76
CA SER A 110 12.93 6.89 14.74
C SER A 110 13.60 6.70 16.10
N LEU A 111 13.85 5.45 16.52
CA LEU A 111 14.59 5.14 17.75
C LEU A 111 16.06 5.57 17.66
N ARG A 112 16.66 5.56 16.46
CA ARG A 112 18.07 5.89 16.25
C ARG A 112 18.36 7.40 16.26
N GLU A 113 17.36 8.25 16.05
CA GLU A 113 17.50 9.71 16.15
C GLU A 113 17.25 10.26 17.57
N SER A 114 16.91 9.38 18.53
CA SER A 114 16.55 9.77 19.91
C SER A 114 17.63 9.46 20.95
N GLY A 115 18.76 8.87 20.55
CA GLY A 115 19.87 8.47 21.40
C GLY A 115 21.16 9.11 20.95
#